data_AF-A0A9E0R242-F1
#
_entry.id   AF-A0A9E0R242-F1
#
_cell.length_a   1.000
_cell.length_b   1.000
_cell.length_c   1.000
_cell.angle_alpha   90.00
_cell.angle_beta   90.00
_cell.angle_gamma   90.00
#
_symmetry.space_group_name_H-M   'P 1'
#
loop_
_entity.id
_entity.type
_entity.pdbx_description
1 polymer ?
#
loop_
_entity_poly.entity_id
_entity_poly.type
_entity_poly.pdbx_seq_one_letter_code
_entity_poly.pdbx_strand_id
1 'polypeptide(L)'
;MMVHSYGQSFAISQSQPGDTDTSIAVAGGNNLPVKKDNADSVQISEAAKSKMLAELKSGEFVDFTGENGMYKLGLMALGNNAVQAWSTKGLDVSDEAIIAAGKAFQDGFKQKIEERGALLAGSGGLALNKYQIVINSQEVPDWFMKEYENVLSSMDNKEMKAAFEKGELFFTSKPSSSSVDALASYAQWQKHNN
;
A
#
# COMPACT_ATOMS: atom_id res chain seq x y z
N MET A 1 -32.72 -47.73 -16.82
CA MET A 1 -31.57 -47.48 -17.71
C MET A 1 -30.90 -46.22 -17.20
N MET A 2 -29.79 -46.36 -16.48
CA MET A 2 -29.06 -45.27 -15.83
C MET A 2 -27.71 -45.12 -16.51
N VAL A 3 -27.40 -43.93 -17.02
CA VAL A 3 -26.15 -43.63 -17.73
C VAL A 3 -25.32 -42.69 -16.88
N HIS A 4 -24.05 -43.06 -16.72
CA HIS A 4 -23.02 -42.44 -15.89
C HIS A 4 -22.48 -41.14 -16.49
N SER A 5 -21.99 -40.23 -15.64
CA SER A 5 -21.06 -39.16 -16.03
C SER A 5 -19.86 -39.11 -15.06
N TYR A 6 -18.67 -39.01 -15.66
CA TYR A 6 -17.31 -38.99 -15.08
C TYR A 6 -17.07 -37.73 -14.22
N GLY A 7 -16.35 -37.79 -13.09
CA GLY A 7 -14.88 -37.70 -12.96
C GLY A 7 -14.49 -36.28 -12.49
N GLN A 8 -13.56 -35.97 -11.58
CA GLN A 8 -12.51 -36.68 -10.86
C GLN A 8 -12.29 -35.98 -9.49
N SER A 9 -11.92 -36.78 -8.49
CA SER A 9 -11.43 -36.43 -7.17
C SER A 9 -9.91 -36.18 -7.18
N PHE A 10 -9.43 -35.14 -6.50
CA PHE A 10 -7.99 -35.00 -6.21
C PHE A 10 -7.66 -35.68 -4.87
N ALA A 11 -6.74 -36.63 -4.91
CA ALA A 11 -6.22 -37.37 -3.77
C ALA A 11 -5.07 -36.61 -3.10
N ILE A 12 -5.08 -36.58 -1.77
CA ILE A 12 -3.95 -36.18 -0.93
C ILE A 12 -3.00 -37.37 -0.85
N SER A 13 -1.80 -37.25 -1.43
CA SER A 13 -0.71 -38.21 -1.21
C SER A 13 0.48 -37.52 -0.57
N GLN A 14 0.72 -37.89 0.68
CA GLN A 14 2.01 -37.77 1.36
C GLN A 14 2.98 -38.81 0.78
N SER A 15 4.21 -38.39 0.49
CA SER A 15 5.37 -39.29 0.43
C SER A 15 6.66 -38.46 0.59
N GLN A 16 7.38 -38.75 1.67
CA GLN A 16 8.80 -38.45 1.88
C GLN A 16 9.62 -39.71 1.47
N PRO A 17 10.95 -39.78 1.68
CA PRO A 17 12.09 -39.21 0.97
C PRO A 17 12.83 -40.25 0.08
N GLY A 18 13.81 -39.80 -0.72
CA GLY A 18 14.79 -40.67 -1.39
C GLY A 18 16.18 -40.04 -1.35
N ASP A 19 17.12 -40.82 -0.83
CA ASP A 19 18.44 -40.45 -0.31
C ASP A 19 19.46 -39.92 -1.34
N THR A 20 20.38 -39.09 -0.87
CA THR A 20 21.81 -39.29 -1.14
C THR A 20 22.66 -38.63 -0.06
N ASP A 21 23.46 -39.47 0.58
CA ASP A 21 24.33 -39.23 1.72
C ASP A 21 25.30 -38.05 1.57
N THR A 22 25.42 -37.24 2.63
CA THR A 22 26.74 -36.93 3.20
C THR A 22 26.58 -36.46 4.67
N SER A 23 26.82 -37.41 5.57
CA SER A 23 27.30 -37.30 6.94
C SER A 23 27.03 -36.01 7.73
N ILE A 24 26.05 -36.07 8.64
CA ILE A 24 26.01 -35.21 9.83
C ILE A 24 27.02 -35.74 10.85
N ALA A 25 28.15 -35.03 11.00
CA ALA A 25 28.96 -35.12 12.19
C ALA A 25 28.51 -34.01 13.16
N VAL A 26 27.89 -34.43 14.27
CA VAL A 26 27.72 -33.59 15.46
C VAL A 26 29.07 -33.45 16.14
N ALA A 27 29.63 -32.25 16.14
CA ALA A 27 30.69 -31.84 17.04
C ALA A 27 30.37 -30.43 17.54
N GLY A 28 30.28 -30.29 18.86
CA GLY A 28 29.85 -29.08 19.54
C GLY A 28 30.76 -27.87 19.32
N GLY A 29 30.18 -26.69 19.51
CA GLY A 29 30.91 -25.43 19.55
C GLY A 29 29.97 -24.25 19.34
N ASN A 30 29.52 -23.64 20.44
CA ASN A 30 28.95 -22.29 20.39
C ASN A 30 29.97 -21.36 19.74
N ASN A 31 29.59 -20.70 18.64
CA ASN A 31 30.08 -19.37 18.23
C ASN A 31 29.24 -18.88 17.04
N LEU A 32 28.03 -18.39 17.32
CA LEU A 32 27.41 -17.44 16.41
C LEU A 32 28.30 -16.19 16.36
N PRO A 33 28.75 -15.72 15.19
CA PRO A 33 29.34 -14.40 15.11
C PRO A 33 28.24 -13.38 15.44
N VAL A 34 28.36 -12.79 16.64
CA VAL A 34 27.65 -11.56 16.99
C VAL A 34 28.15 -10.48 16.04
N LYS A 35 27.44 -10.26 14.93
CA LYS A 35 27.47 -8.96 14.26
C LYS A 35 26.40 -8.09 14.92
N LYS A 36 26.86 -7.33 15.90
CA LYS A 36 26.26 -6.03 16.23
C LYS A 36 26.64 -5.09 15.09
N ASP A 37 25.68 -4.75 14.25
CA ASP A 37 25.68 -3.48 13.53
C ASP A 37 24.27 -2.90 13.65
N ASN A 38 24.18 -1.76 14.31
CA ASN A 38 22.97 -0.96 14.40
C ASN A 38 22.69 -0.34 13.02
N ALA A 39 21.55 -0.66 12.42
CA ALA A 39 20.67 0.23 11.64
C ALA A 39 19.60 -0.60 10.93
N ASP A 40 18.36 -0.56 11.40
CA ASP A 40 17.18 -1.08 10.69
C ASP A 40 16.86 -0.20 9.45
N SER A 41 17.82 -0.03 8.53
CA SER A 41 17.54 0.57 7.23
C SER A 41 17.09 -0.53 6.26
N VAL A 42 15.97 -0.28 5.56
CA VAL A 42 15.42 -1.26 4.62
C VAL A 42 16.23 -1.14 3.33
N GLN A 43 17.22 -2.02 3.16
CA GLN A 43 18.11 -1.97 1.99
C GLN A 43 17.48 -2.69 0.80
N ILE A 44 16.90 -1.93 -0.13
CA ILE A 44 16.39 -2.45 -1.40
C ILE A 44 17.43 -2.19 -2.48
N SER A 45 17.79 -3.21 -3.26
CA SER A 45 18.77 -3.04 -4.35
C SER A 45 18.22 -2.18 -5.48
N GLU A 46 19.07 -1.34 -6.11
CA GLU A 46 18.70 -0.46 -7.24
C GLU A 46 18.08 -1.21 -8.44
N ALA A 47 18.56 -2.43 -8.71
CA ALA A 47 17.98 -3.29 -9.75
C ALA A 47 16.55 -3.73 -9.39
N ALA A 48 16.31 -4.05 -8.11
CA ALA A 48 14.98 -4.38 -7.62
C ALA A 48 14.04 -3.16 -7.68
N LYS A 49 14.51 -1.98 -7.25
CA LYS A 49 13.74 -0.72 -7.36
C LYS A 49 13.31 -0.46 -8.79
N SER A 50 14.26 -0.49 -9.72
CA SER A 50 14.02 -0.25 -11.15
C SER A 50 13.01 -1.22 -11.74
N LYS A 51 13.11 -2.51 -11.38
CA LYS A 51 12.15 -3.54 -11.81
C LYS A 51 10.74 -3.26 -11.27
N MET A 52 10.60 -2.94 -9.99
CA MET A 52 9.30 -2.65 -9.38
C MET A 52 8.65 -1.38 -9.94
N LEU A 53 9.47 -0.36 -10.24
CA LEU A 53 9.01 0.86 -10.89
C LEU A 53 8.51 0.59 -12.32
N ALA A 54 9.17 -0.32 -13.04
CA ALA A 54 8.74 -0.77 -14.36
C ALA A 54 7.43 -1.59 -14.30
N GLU A 55 7.30 -2.50 -13.32
CA GLU A 55 6.07 -3.27 -13.08
C GLU A 55 4.88 -2.32 -12.84
N LEU A 56 5.02 -1.31 -11.98
CA LEU A 56 3.96 -0.32 -11.72
C LEU A 56 3.59 0.52 -12.95
N LYS A 57 4.54 0.79 -13.84
CA LYS A 57 4.29 1.50 -15.10
C LYS A 57 3.56 0.64 -16.13
N SER A 58 3.78 -0.68 -16.11
CA SER A 58 3.20 -1.61 -17.08
C SER A 58 1.69 -1.81 -16.90
N GLY A 59 1.15 -1.51 -15.71
CA GLY A 59 -0.26 -1.72 -15.40
C GLY A 59 -0.65 -3.19 -15.19
N GLU A 60 0.32 -4.11 -15.16
CA GLU A 60 0.11 -5.51 -14.81
C GLU A 60 -0.33 -5.65 -13.33
N PHE A 61 -0.92 -6.80 -12.99
CA PHE A 61 -1.31 -7.10 -11.61
C PHE A 61 -0.08 -7.07 -10.69
N VAL A 62 -0.03 -6.08 -9.81
CA VAL A 62 1.05 -5.93 -8.82
C VAL A 62 0.67 -6.63 -7.53
N ASP A 63 1.48 -7.60 -7.11
CA ASP A 63 1.37 -8.20 -5.79
C ASP A 63 2.03 -7.31 -4.72
N PHE A 64 1.25 -6.95 -3.70
CA PHE A 64 1.65 -6.11 -2.57
C PHE A 64 1.81 -6.90 -1.26
N THR A 65 1.71 -8.23 -1.29
CA THR A 65 1.72 -9.09 -0.08
C THR A 65 3.08 -9.70 0.24
N GLY A 66 4.04 -9.64 -0.69
CA GLY A 66 5.39 -10.17 -0.51
C GLY A 66 6.37 -9.26 0.23
N GLU A 67 7.64 -9.68 0.31
CA GLU A 67 8.74 -9.02 1.04
C GLU A 67 8.91 -7.53 0.71
N ASN A 68 8.64 -7.12 -0.53
CA ASN A 68 8.71 -5.72 -0.99
C ASN A 68 7.34 -5.09 -1.20
N GLY A 69 6.28 -5.70 -0.66
CA GLY A 69 4.90 -5.29 -0.87
C GLY A 69 4.61 -3.86 -0.41
N MET A 70 5.12 -3.48 0.77
CA MET A 70 5.00 -2.11 1.28
C MET A 70 5.74 -1.07 0.43
N TYR A 71 6.89 -1.45 -0.14
CA TYR A 71 7.63 -0.55 -1.03
C TYR A 71 6.84 -0.31 -2.33
N LYS A 72 6.30 -1.37 -2.93
CA LYS A 72 5.44 -1.27 -4.12
C LYS A 72 4.18 -0.44 -3.83
N LEU A 73 3.56 -0.66 -2.67
CA LEU A 73 2.39 0.10 -2.23
C LEU A 73 2.74 1.58 -2.02
N GLY A 74 3.93 1.84 -1.48
CA GLY A 74 4.49 3.18 -1.32
C GLY A 74 4.68 3.93 -2.64
N LEU A 75 5.28 3.28 -3.63
CA LEU A 75 5.46 3.86 -4.96
C LEU A 75 4.10 4.16 -5.63
N MET A 76 3.13 3.27 -5.45
CA MET A 76 1.75 3.49 -5.90
C MET A 76 1.11 4.70 -5.17
N ALA A 77 1.27 4.76 -3.85
CA ALA A 77 0.71 5.78 -2.97
C ALA A 77 1.27 7.19 -3.27
N LEU A 78 2.59 7.32 -3.38
CA LEU A 78 3.24 8.56 -3.80
C LEU A 78 2.90 8.90 -5.25
N GLY A 79 2.79 7.89 -6.10
CA GLY A 79 2.56 8.03 -7.53
C GLY A 79 3.86 8.29 -8.28
N ASN A 80 4.11 7.48 -9.31
CA ASN A 80 5.34 7.50 -10.09
C ASN A 80 5.71 8.90 -10.63
N ASN A 81 4.72 9.70 -11.06
CA ASN A 81 4.97 11.03 -11.61
C ASN A 81 5.52 12.01 -10.55
N ALA A 82 5.05 11.92 -9.30
CA ALA A 82 5.52 12.78 -8.23
C ALA A 82 6.98 12.45 -7.86
N VAL A 83 7.27 11.16 -7.69
CA VAL A 83 8.64 10.68 -7.39
C VAL A 83 9.61 11.11 -8.49
N GLN A 84 9.23 10.97 -9.77
CA GLN A 84 10.06 11.41 -10.89
C GLN A 84 10.22 12.93 -10.93
N ALA A 85 9.15 13.69 -10.74
CA ALA A 85 9.22 15.15 -10.72
C ALA A 85 10.15 15.66 -9.61
N TRP A 86 10.07 15.09 -8.40
CA TRP A 86 10.97 15.45 -7.30
C TRP A 86 12.42 15.06 -7.57
N SER A 87 12.64 13.87 -8.12
CA SER A 87 13.97 13.41 -8.53
C SER A 87 14.61 14.36 -9.55
N THR A 88 13.85 14.84 -10.54
CA THR A 88 14.36 15.83 -11.52
C THR A 88 14.70 17.20 -10.90
N LYS A 89 14.12 17.53 -9.74
CA LYS A 89 14.46 18.75 -8.96
C LYS A 89 15.57 18.50 -7.93
N GLY A 90 16.19 17.31 -7.94
CA GLY A 90 17.30 16.96 -7.05
C GLY A 90 16.88 16.38 -5.70
N LEU A 91 15.63 15.94 -5.54
CA LEU A 91 15.18 15.19 -4.35
C LEU A 91 14.94 13.73 -4.73
N ASP A 92 15.88 12.87 -4.34
CA ASP A 92 15.66 11.42 -4.40
C ASP A 92 14.86 10.96 -3.17
N VAL A 93 13.83 10.15 -3.40
CA VAL A 93 12.92 9.71 -2.32
C VAL A 93 13.48 8.42 -1.72
N SER A 94 13.78 8.43 -0.42
CA SER A 94 14.39 7.29 0.26
C SER A 94 13.45 6.09 0.32
N ASP A 95 14.04 4.90 0.50
CA ASP A 95 13.27 3.67 0.66
C ASP A 95 12.36 3.73 1.89
N GLU A 96 12.84 4.37 2.96
CA GLU A 96 12.06 4.64 4.17
C GLU A 96 10.84 5.53 3.89
N ALA A 97 11.00 6.60 3.10
CA ALA A 97 9.91 7.49 2.73
C ALA A 97 8.87 6.79 1.84
N ILE A 98 9.33 5.93 0.92
CA ILE A 98 8.44 5.11 0.09
C ILE A 98 7.65 4.14 0.97
N ILE A 99 8.32 3.41 1.88
CA ILE A 99 7.65 2.48 2.80
C ILE A 99 6.69 3.21 3.73
N ALA A 100 7.05 4.39 4.23
CA ALA A 100 6.18 5.25 5.04
C ALA A 100 4.90 5.64 4.28
N ALA A 101 5.01 5.93 2.97
CA ALA A 101 3.85 6.19 2.13
C ALA A 101 2.95 4.96 1.97
N GLY A 102 3.54 3.77 1.85
CA GLY A 102 2.79 2.51 1.80
C GLY A 102 2.01 2.27 3.09
N LYS A 103 2.64 2.51 4.25
CA LYS A 103 1.98 2.43 5.56
C LYS A 103 0.85 3.44 5.69
N ALA A 104 1.08 4.72 5.35
CA ALA A 104 0.06 5.75 5.41
C ALA A 104 -1.16 5.43 4.51
N PHE A 105 -0.92 4.85 3.34
CA PHE A 105 -2.00 4.36 2.48
C PHE A 105 -2.79 3.21 3.14
N GLN A 106 -2.09 2.20 3.66
CA GLN A 106 -2.73 1.06 4.31
C GLN A 106 -3.55 1.49 5.54
N ASP A 107 -3.00 2.39 6.35
CA ASP A 107 -3.67 2.93 7.55
C ASP A 107 -4.90 3.74 7.18
N GLY A 108 -4.79 4.66 6.22
CA GLY A 108 -5.94 5.44 5.75
C GLY A 108 -7.01 4.59 5.07
N PHE A 109 -6.61 3.53 4.37
CA PHE A 109 -7.54 2.56 3.80
C PHE A 109 -8.26 1.74 4.88
N LYS A 110 -7.53 1.29 5.90
CA LYS A 110 -8.10 0.59 7.05
C LYS A 110 -9.09 1.48 7.82
N GLN A 111 -8.72 2.72 8.11
CA GLN A 111 -9.62 3.68 8.76
C GLN A 111 -10.89 3.90 7.92
N LYS A 112 -10.76 4.03 6.60
CA LYS A 112 -11.91 4.14 5.70
C LYS A 112 -12.86 2.94 5.82
N ILE A 113 -12.34 1.71 5.97
CA ILE A 113 -13.17 0.52 6.15
C ILE A 113 -13.85 0.53 7.52
N GLU A 114 -13.11 0.83 8.58
CA GLU A 114 -13.61 0.86 9.96
C GLU A 114 -14.71 1.92 10.15
N GLU A 115 -14.55 3.11 9.56
CA GLU A 115 -15.53 4.19 9.63
C GLU A 115 -16.83 3.91 8.85
N ARG A 116 -16.83 2.95 7.91
CA ARG A 116 -17.93 2.71 6.96
C ARG A 116 -18.65 1.38 7.13
N GLY A 117 -18.08 0.45 7.90
CA GLY A 117 -18.53 -0.94 7.89
C GLY A 117 -18.41 -1.57 6.49
N ALA A 118 -18.88 -2.81 6.32
CA ALA A 118 -18.74 -3.59 5.09
C ALA A 118 -19.42 -2.98 3.83
N LEU A 119 -20.06 -1.82 3.94
CA LEU A 119 -20.62 -1.08 2.80
C LEU A 119 -19.54 -0.23 2.14
N LEU A 120 -18.68 -0.88 1.36
CA LEU A 120 -17.72 -0.23 0.46
C LEU A 120 -18.38 0.60 -0.67
N ALA A 121 -19.72 0.59 -0.77
CA ALA A 121 -20.51 1.22 -1.83
C ALA A 121 -20.66 2.75 -1.71
N GLY A 122 -19.90 3.42 -0.84
CA GLY A 122 -19.87 4.88 -0.73
C GLY A 122 -18.58 5.47 -1.30
N SER A 123 -18.69 6.42 -2.21
CA SER A 123 -17.58 7.06 -2.95
C SER A 123 -16.71 8.06 -2.17
N GLY A 124 -16.44 7.90 -0.88
CA GLY A 124 -15.51 8.84 -0.25
C GLY A 124 -14.06 8.49 -0.56
N GLY A 125 -13.29 9.54 -0.81
CA GLY A 125 -11.89 9.47 -1.17
C GLY A 125 -11.00 9.23 0.05
N LEU A 126 -9.89 8.55 -0.20
CA LEU A 126 -8.68 8.59 0.61
C LEU A 126 -7.72 9.55 -0.09
N ALA A 127 -7.24 10.57 0.61
CA ALA A 127 -6.20 11.46 0.14
C ALA A 127 -4.96 11.29 1.01
N LEU A 128 -3.78 11.31 0.41
CA LEU A 128 -2.50 11.22 1.13
C LEU A 128 -1.78 12.55 1.14
N ASN A 129 -1.18 12.87 2.27
CA ASN A 129 -0.29 13.99 2.43
C ASN A 129 1.14 13.59 2.06
N LYS A 130 1.38 13.42 0.76
CA LYS A 130 2.64 12.89 0.22
C LYS A 130 3.85 13.73 0.64
N TYR A 131 3.68 15.05 0.71
CA TYR A 131 4.74 15.96 1.16
C TYR A 131 5.12 15.70 2.61
N GLN A 132 4.14 15.68 3.53
CA GLN A 132 4.41 15.44 4.95
C GLN A 132 5.03 14.07 5.20
N ILE A 133 4.62 13.05 4.44
CA ILE A 133 5.21 11.71 4.53
C ILE A 133 6.72 11.75 4.22
N VAL A 134 7.11 12.43 3.13
CA VAL A 134 8.53 12.57 2.76
C VAL A 134 9.28 13.43 3.79
N ILE A 135 8.72 14.56 4.20
CA ILE A 135 9.30 15.47 5.22
C ILE A 135 9.59 14.72 6.53
N ASN A 136 8.70 13.83 6.95
CA ASN A 136 8.86 13.08 8.20
C ASN A 136 9.90 11.95 8.09
N SER A 137 10.27 11.55 6.87
CA SER A 137 11.08 10.34 6.63
C SER A 137 12.51 10.64 6.20
N GLN A 138 12.78 11.85 5.70
CA GLN A 138 14.10 12.25 5.24
C GLN A 138 14.28 13.77 5.30
N GLU A 139 15.53 14.23 5.25
CA GLU A 139 15.82 15.64 4.99
C GLU A 139 15.35 16.03 3.59
N VAL A 140 14.74 17.21 3.49
CA VAL A 140 14.21 17.75 2.24
C VAL A 140 14.75 19.15 1.97
N PRO A 141 14.92 19.53 0.70
CA PRO A 141 15.35 20.87 0.35
C PRO A 141 14.23 21.90 0.58
N ASP A 142 14.60 23.16 0.86
CA ASP A 142 13.66 24.27 1.12
C ASP A 142 12.58 24.45 0.04
N TRP A 143 12.91 24.18 -1.23
CA TRP A 143 11.94 24.29 -2.31
C TRP A 143 10.78 23.30 -2.15
N PHE A 144 11.01 22.14 -1.54
CA PHE A 144 9.99 21.13 -1.31
C PHE A 144 8.97 21.59 -0.28
N MET A 145 9.45 22.25 0.80
CA MET A 145 8.59 22.87 1.80
C MET A 145 7.74 24.00 1.20
N LYS A 146 8.35 24.86 0.38
CA LYS A 146 7.61 25.93 -0.33
C LYS A 146 6.57 25.37 -1.30
N GLU A 147 6.89 24.30 -2.02
CA GLU A 147 5.93 23.61 -2.88
C GLU A 147 4.77 23.04 -2.07
N TYR A 148 5.04 22.45 -0.89
CA TYR A 148 4.01 21.96 0.01
C TYR A 148 3.09 23.08 0.54
N GLU A 149 3.65 24.20 0.98
CA GLU A 149 2.89 25.39 1.39
C GLU A 149 1.98 25.89 0.26
N ASN A 150 2.49 25.93 -0.98
CA ASN A 150 1.69 26.31 -2.15
C ASN A 150 0.53 25.33 -2.39
N VAL A 151 0.79 24.02 -2.29
CA VAL A 151 -0.27 22.99 -2.41
C VAL A 151 -1.35 23.19 -1.35
N LEU A 152 -0.98 23.37 -0.08
CA LEU A 152 -1.94 23.64 1.01
C LEU A 152 -2.71 24.95 0.78
N SER A 153 -2.05 25.98 0.28
CA SER A 153 -2.69 27.27 -0.01
C SER A 153 -3.78 27.15 -1.09
N SER A 154 -3.56 26.28 -2.07
CA SER A 154 -4.45 26.04 -3.21
C SER A 154 -5.57 25.02 -2.95
N MET A 155 -5.61 24.41 -1.77
CA MET A 155 -6.55 23.34 -1.46
C MET A 155 -7.94 23.88 -1.12
N ASP A 156 -8.94 23.54 -1.94
CA ASP A 156 -10.34 23.96 -1.74
C ASP A 156 -11.03 23.27 -0.57
N ASN A 157 -10.69 22.00 -0.31
CA ASN A 157 -11.28 21.24 0.78
C ASN A 157 -10.68 21.68 2.12
N LYS A 158 -11.44 22.50 2.86
CA LYS A 158 -11.01 23.09 4.15
C LYS A 158 -10.71 22.04 5.23
N GLU A 159 -11.45 20.94 5.28
CA GLU A 159 -11.24 19.88 6.27
C GLU A 159 -9.94 19.12 5.98
N MET A 160 -9.75 18.72 4.72
CA MET A 160 -8.51 18.08 4.27
C MET A 160 -7.30 19.00 4.47
N LYS A 161 -7.44 20.28 4.13
CA LYS A 161 -6.40 21.28 4.34
C LYS A 161 -6.02 21.38 5.82
N ALA A 162 -7.00 21.53 6.71
CA ALA A 162 -6.76 21.64 8.15
C ALA A 162 -6.12 20.37 8.74
N ALA A 163 -6.48 19.19 8.24
CA ALA A 163 -5.83 17.93 8.59
C ALA A 163 -4.35 17.93 8.18
N PHE A 164 -4.06 18.31 6.93
CA PHE A 164 -2.70 18.30 6.41
C PHE A 164 -1.81 19.39 7.05
N GLU A 165 -2.35 20.57 7.35
CA GLU A 165 -1.66 21.63 8.10
C GLU A 165 -1.27 21.18 9.52
N LYS A 166 -2.03 20.26 10.14
CA LYS A 166 -1.69 19.64 11.42
C LYS A 166 -0.66 18.51 11.31
N GLY A 167 -0.25 18.17 10.09
CA GLY A 167 0.68 17.09 9.81
C GLY A 167 0.02 15.71 9.73
N GLU A 168 -1.30 15.62 9.56
CA GLU A 168 -1.93 14.33 9.29
C GLU A 168 -1.43 13.77 7.95
N LEU A 169 -1.12 12.47 7.93
CA LEU A 169 -0.51 11.79 6.77
C LEU A 169 -1.53 11.42 5.70
N PHE A 170 -2.80 11.35 6.07
CA PHE A 170 -3.90 11.03 5.17
C PHE A 170 -5.20 11.67 5.67
N PHE A 171 -6.18 11.75 4.78
CA PHE A 171 -7.52 12.24 5.08
C PHE A 171 -8.55 11.33 4.41
N THR A 172 -9.56 10.90 5.18
CA THR A 172 -10.72 10.16 4.68
C THR A 172 -11.93 11.08 4.63
N SER A 173 -12.64 11.07 3.50
CA SER A 173 -13.93 11.77 3.38
C SER A 173 -15.08 10.79 3.53
N LYS A 174 -16.22 11.25 4.07
CA LYS A 174 -17.49 10.50 4.05
C LYS A 174 -18.08 10.51 2.63
N PRO A 175 -18.85 9.47 2.24
CA PRO A 175 -19.53 9.50 0.95
C PRO A 175 -20.63 10.57 1.00
N SER A 176 -20.86 11.27 -0.11
CA SER A 176 -22.03 12.15 -0.22
C SER A 176 -23.31 11.31 -0.11
N SER A 177 -24.27 11.74 0.70
CA SER A 177 -25.54 11.04 0.95
C SER A 177 -26.39 10.76 -0.29
N SER A 178 -26.08 11.40 -1.42
CA SER A 178 -26.78 11.29 -2.69
C SER A 178 -26.94 9.86 -3.23
N SER A 179 -26.00 8.96 -2.97
CA SER A 179 -26.10 7.56 -3.41
C SER A 179 -26.96 6.68 -2.49
N VAL A 180 -27.10 7.05 -1.22
CA VAL A 180 -27.92 6.32 -0.24
C VAL A 180 -29.40 6.67 -0.42
N ASP A 181 -29.69 7.95 -0.70
CA ASP A 181 -31.05 8.42 -0.98
C ASP A 181 -31.60 7.84 -2.29
N ALA A 182 -30.76 7.62 -3.31
CA ALA A 182 -31.17 7.01 -4.57
C ALA A 182 -31.62 5.53 -4.41
N LEU A 183 -30.87 4.76 -3.61
CA LEU A 183 -31.21 3.36 -3.29
C LEU A 183 -32.46 3.26 -2.40
N ALA A 184 -32.58 4.14 -1.40
CA ALA A 184 -33.76 4.23 -0.55
C ALA A 184 -35.03 4.60 -1.35
N SER A 185 -34.89 5.54 -2.29
CA SER A 185 -35.99 5.97 -3.16
C SER A 185 -36.47 4.86 -4.11
N TYR A 186 -35.56 4.06 -4.67
CA TYR A 186 -35.93 2.92 -5.51
C TYR A 186 -36.63 1.80 -4.71
N ALA A 187 -36.14 1.50 -3.50
CA ALA A 187 -36.77 0.52 -2.62
C ALA A 187 -38.18 0.95 -2.16
N GLN A 188 -38.40 2.26 -1.96
CA GLN A 188 -39.74 2.80 -1.69
C GLN A 188 -40.67 2.70 -2.91
N TRP A 189 -40.17 2.97 -4.12
CA TRP A 189 -40.96 2.84 -5.34
C TRP A 189 -41.43 1.40 -5.59
N GLN A 190 -40.60 0.39 -5.34
CA GLN A 190 -41.00 -1.02 -5.48
C GLN A 190 -42.04 -1.46 -4.44
N LYS A 191 -42.01 -0.91 -3.22
CA LYS A 191 -43.02 -1.20 -2.19
C LYS A 191 -44.39 -0.60 -2.46
N HIS A 192 -44.47 0.45 -3.27
CA HIS A 192 -45.71 1.17 -3.55
C HIS A 192 -46.39 0.73 -4.87
N ASN A 193 -45.74 -0.16 -5.64
CA ASN A 193 -46.21 -0.67 -6.94
C ASN A 193 -46.37 -2.21 -6.96
N ASN A 194 -46.48 -2.83 -5.78
CA ASN A 194 -46.98 -4.19 -5.57
C ASN A 194 -48.24 -4.12 -4.69
#